data_AF-A0A2K3LV72-F1
#
_entry.id   AF-A0A2K3LV72-F1
#
_cell.length_a   1.000
_cell.length_b   1.000
_cell.length_c   1.000
_cell.angle_alpha   90.00
_cell.angle_beta   90.00
_cell.angle_gamma   90.00
#
_symmetry.space_group_name_H-M   'P 1'
#
loop_
_entity.id
_entity.type
_entity.pdbx_description
1 polymer ?
#
loop_
_entity_poly.entity_id
_entity_poly.type
_entity_poly.pdbx_seq_one_letter_code
_entity_poly.pdbx_strand_id
1 'polypeptide(L)'
;MESSPIPPFSHSTSHSSDCLNLGRSSSPSFPYYHNWKLDFGDSLTPKICVTSSTSAGLEQILPWMFYHKVIGVTNFFLFVEGKAATPEVSKVLESIPGVKVIYRTRQLEEQQAK
;
A
#
# COMPACT_ATOMS: atom_id res chain seq x y z
N MET A 1 2.40 -3.45 50.58
CA MET A 1 2.68 -4.66 49.77
C MET A 1 1.60 -5.66 50.12
N GLU A 2 0.67 -5.94 49.21
CA GLU A 2 -0.23 -7.09 49.30
C GLU A 2 -0.68 -7.40 47.87
N SER A 3 -0.36 -8.59 47.41
CA SER A 3 -0.50 -9.07 46.03
C SER A 3 -1.94 -9.45 45.70
N SER A 4 -2.41 -9.11 44.50
CA SER A 4 -3.72 -9.56 44.00
C SER A 4 -3.69 -11.04 43.56
N PRO A 5 -4.78 -11.82 43.73
CA PRO A 5 -4.82 -13.24 43.40
C PRO A 5 -5.19 -13.53 41.94
N ILE A 6 -4.60 -14.59 41.38
CA ILE A 6 -4.83 -15.14 40.03
C ILE A 6 -6.05 -16.08 40.08
N PRO A 7 -6.97 -16.08 39.09
CA PRO A 7 -8.05 -17.06 39.03
C PRO A 7 -7.58 -18.41 38.44
N PRO A 8 -8.19 -19.54 38.84
CA PRO A 8 -7.70 -20.88 38.52
C PRO A 8 -8.15 -21.35 37.12
N PHE A 9 -7.28 -22.11 36.46
CA PHE A 9 -7.62 -22.93 35.30
C PHE A 9 -8.46 -24.14 35.74
N SER A 10 -9.59 -24.37 35.06
CA SER A 10 -10.36 -25.61 35.15
C SER A 10 -10.58 -26.19 33.73
N HIS A 11 -10.03 -27.39 33.51
CA HIS A 11 -10.39 -28.35 32.43
C HIS A 11 -11.90 -28.72 32.56
N SER A 12 -12.67 -29.18 31.57
CA SER A 12 -12.46 -29.98 30.36
C SER A 12 -13.84 -30.21 29.72
N THR A 13 -13.97 -30.28 28.38
CA THR A 13 -14.78 -31.31 27.69
C THR A 13 -14.60 -31.25 26.18
N SER A 14 -14.51 -32.44 25.60
CA SER A 14 -14.39 -32.79 24.19
C SER A 14 -15.34 -32.05 23.26
N HIS A 15 -14.82 -31.51 22.16
CA HIS A 15 -15.55 -31.48 20.89
C HIS A 15 -14.53 -31.55 19.74
N SER A 16 -14.81 -32.48 18.82
CA SER A 16 -14.27 -32.58 17.47
C SER A 16 -13.59 -31.30 16.98
N SER A 17 -12.27 -31.33 16.75
CA SER A 17 -11.60 -30.24 16.05
C SER A 17 -11.98 -30.32 14.57
N ASP A 18 -13.14 -29.76 14.24
CA ASP A 18 -13.52 -29.43 12.87
C ASP A 18 -12.61 -28.28 12.41
N CYS A 19 -11.41 -28.64 11.96
CA CYS A 19 -10.42 -27.76 11.35
C CYS A 19 -10.86 -27.31 9.94
N LEU A 20 -12.13 -26.96 9.77
CA LEU A 20 -12.71 -26.55 8.49
C LEU A 20 -13.61 -25.36 8.80
N ASN A 21 -13.26 -24.19 8.24
CA ASN A 21 -13.96 -22.90 8.32
C ASN A 21 -13.36 -21.82 9.25
N LEU A 22 -12.13 -21.39 8.99
CA LEU A 22 -11.78 -19.97 9.15
C LEU A 22 -11.24 -19.38 7.84
N GLY A 23 -12.01 -19.57 6.77
CA GLY A 23 -12.15 -18.54 5.74
C GLY A 23 -12.89 -17.33 6.32
N ARG A 24 -12.36 -16.72 7.39
CA ARG A 24 -12.77 -15.36 7.78
C ARG A 24 -11.85 -14.44 7.01
N SER A 25 -12.39 -13.87 5.94
CA SER A 25 -11.85 -12.69 5.26
C SER A 25 -11.69 -11.55 6.28
N SER A 26 -10.62 -11.57 7.07
CA SER A 26 -10.24 -10.42 7.87
C SER A 26 -9.60 -9.42 6.91
N SER A 27 -10.42 -8.53 6.34
CA SER A 27 -9.89 -7.30 5.76
C SER A 27 -9.05 -6.64 6.86
N PRO A 28 -7.75 -6.37 6.63
CA PRO A 28 -6.90 -5.80 7.66
C PRO A 28 -7.50 -4.46 8.10
N SER A 29 -7.95 -4.38 9.35
CA SER A 29 -8.41 -3.13 9.95
C SER A 29 -7.20 -2.42 10.54
N PHE A 30 -6.84 -1.27 9.98
CA PHE A 30 -5.80 -0.42 10.56
C PHE A 30 -6.39 0.31 11.79
N PRO A 31 -5.84 0.14 13.00
CA PRO A 31 -6.42 0.68 14.25
C PRO A 31 -6.64 2.20 14.25
N TYR A 32 -5.90 2.94 13.44
CA TYR A 32 -6.03 4.39 13.30
C TYR A 32 -7.05 4.82 12.24
N TYR A 33 -7.60 3.88 11.46
CA TYR A 33 -8.59 4.12 10.40
C TYR A 33 -9.81 3.23 10.61
N HIS A 34 -10.44 3.36 11.79
CA HIS A 34 -11.70 2.68 12.07
C HIS A 34 -12.74 3.06 11.00
N ASN A 35 -13.36 2.03 10.39
CA ASN A 35 -14.47 2.09 9.43
C ASN A 35 -14.13 2.35 7.95
N TRP A 36 -12.86 2.28 7.55
CA TRP A 36 -12.53 2.25 6.11
C TRP A 36 -12.96 0.91 5.49
N LYS A 37 -14.09 0.92 4.76
CA LYS A 37 -14.57 -0.24 3.99
C LYS A 37 -13.86 -0.28 2.64
N LEU A 38 -12.79 -1.09 2.53
CA LEU A 38 -12.27 -1.48 1.22
C LEU A 38 -13.18 -2.57 0.66
N ASP A 39 -14.10 -2.16 -0.20
CA ASP A 39 -14.83 -3.09 -1.04
C ASP A 39 -13.86 -3.67 -2.07
N PHE A 40 -13.23 -4.78 -1.71
CA PHE A 40 -12.49 -5.61 -2.65
C PHE A 40 -13.52 -6.34 -3.52
N GLY A 41 -14.02 -5.67 -4.57
CA GLY A 41 -14.75 -6.36 -5.64
C GLY A 41 -13.87 -7.48 -6.22
N ASP A 42 -14.49 -8.54 -6.76
CA ASP A 42 -13.98 -9.90 -7.08
C ASP A 42 -12.66 -10.04 -7.88
N SER A 43 -11.90 -8.97 -8.08
CA SER A 43 -10.47 -8.97 -8.37
C SER A 43 -9.67 -9.19 -7.07
N LEU A 44 -9.10 -10.38 -6.90
CA LEU A 44 -8.21 -10.80 -5.78
C LEU A 44 -6.87 -10.03 -5.67
N THR A 45 -6.76 -8.79 -6.16
CA THR A 45 -5.56 -7.96 -5.97
C THR A 45 -5.87 -6.61 -5.31
N PRO A 46 -5.70 -6.49 -3.98
CA PRO A 46 -5.41 -5.21 -3.34
C PRO A 46 -4.06 -4.72 -3.85
N LYS A 47 -4.11 -3.84 -4.84
CA LYS A 47 -2.92 -3.32 -5.48
C LYS A 47 -2.38 -2.17 -4.64
N ILE A 48 -1.40 -2.42 -3.77
CA ILE A 48 -0.73 -1.34 -3.03
C ILE A 48 -0.28 -0.30 -4.06
N CYS A 49 -0.70 0.94 -3.86
CA CYS A 49 -0.38 2.06 -4.72
C CYS A 49 0.62 2.96 -3.98
N VAL A 50 1.64 3.42 -4.69
CA VAL A 50 2.56 4.44 -4.18
C VAL A 50 2.36 5.73 -4.95
N THR A 51 2.10 6.81 -4.22
CA THR A 51 2.05 8.16 -4.76
C THR A 51 3.23 8.93 -4.20
N SER A 52 4.11 9.44 -5.07
CA SER A 52 5.34 10.14 -4.65
C SER A 52 5.70 11.23 -5.64
N SER A 53 6.33 12.30 -5.15
CA SER A 53 6.96 13.33 -5.97
C SER A 53 8.47 13.10 -6.02
N THR A 54 9.06 13.22 -7.21
CA THR A 54 10.50 13.01 -7.40
C THR A 54 11.08 13.92 -8.47
N SER A 55 12.27 14.45 -8.17
CA SER A 55 13.12 15.16 -9.13
C SER A 55 14.39 14.40 -9.51
N ALA A 56 14.51 13.16 -9.00
CA ALA A 56 15.67 12.30 -9.15
C ALA A 56 15.86 11.78 -10.59
N GLY A 57 17.07 11.31 -10.90
CA GLY A 57 17.35 10.62 -12.15
C GLY A 57 16.80 9.19 -12.20
N LEU A 58 16.77 8.60 -13.39
CA LEU A 58 16.29 7.24 -13.61
C LEU A 58 17.07 6.21 -12.78
N GLU A 59 18.37 6.44 -12.60
CA GLU A 59 19.28 5.59 -11.83
C GLU A 59 18.88 5.45 -10.35
N GLN A 60 18.15 6.43 -9.81
CA GLN A 60 17.62 6.39 -8.44
C GLN A 60 16.18 5.89 -8.39
N ILE A 61 15.36 6.27 -9.39
CA ILE A 61 13.94 5.91 -9.43
C ILE A 61 13.76 4.40 -9.64
N LEU A 62 14.53 3.76 -10.51
CA LEU A 62 14.36 2.34 -10.83
C LEU A 62 14.63 1.40 -9.65
N PRO A 63 15.75 1.51 -8.90
CA PRO A 63 15.96 0.68 -7.71
C PRO A 63 14.87 0.88 -6.66
N TRP A 64 14.45 2.13 -6.44
CA TRP A 64 13.37 2.45 -5.52
C TRP A 64 12.05 1.79 -5.94
N MET A 65 11.69 1.86 -7.23
CA MET A 65 10.49 1.20 -7.75
C MET A 65 10.57 -0.32 -7.63
N PHE A 66 11.74 -0.91 -7.93
CA PHE A 66 11.95 -2.35 -7.83
C PHE A 66 11.73 -2.87 -6.41
N TYR A 67 12.30 -2.17 -5.42
CA TYR A 67 12.10 -2.49 -4.00
C TYR A 67 10.62 -2.51 -3.62
N HIS A 68 9.87 -1.46 -4.00
CA HIS A 68 8.45 -1.37 -3.71
C HIS A 68 7.63 -2.44 -4.43
N LYS A 69 8.03 -2.79 -5.65
CA LYS A 69 7.39 -3.87 -6.41
C LYS A 69 7.55 -5.23 -5.74
N VAL A 70 8.71 -5.51 -5.14
CA VAL A 70 8.94 -6.74 -4.34
C VAL A 70 8.05 -6.78 -3.09
N ILE A 71 7.73 -5.62 -2.51
CA ILE A 71 6.82 -5.51 -1.35
C ILE A 71 5.34 -5.71 -1.73
N GLY A 72 5.01 -5.74 -3.03
CA GLY A 72 3.64 -5.91 -3.52
C GLY A 72 2.99 -4.63 -4.02
N VAL A 73 3.77 -3.56 -4.20
CA VAL A 73 3.30 -2.36 -4.91
C VAL A 73 3.12 -2.68 -6.39
N THR A 74 1.97 -2.29 -6.92
CA THR A 74 1.54 -2.65 -8.28
C THR A 74 1.12 -1.44 -9.09
N ASN A 75 0.77 -0.32 -8.46
CA ASN A 75 0.57 0.95 -9.15
C ASN A 75 1.50 2.04 -8.56
N PHE A 76 2.07 2.86 -9.43
CA PHE A 76 2.91 3.99 -9.08
C PHE A 76 2.35 5.25 -9.70
N PHE A 77 2.10 6.28 -8.88
CA PHE A 77 1.76 7.62 -9.33
C PHE A 77 2.95 8.53 -9.01
N LEU A 78 3.72 8.86 -10.04
CA LEU A 78 4.96 9.62 -9.92
C LEU A 78 4.74 11.05 -10.40
N PHE A 79 4.76 11.99 -9.48
CA PHE A 79 4.80 13.42 -9.79
C PHE A 79 6.24 13.80 -10.11
N VAL A 80 6.53 14.01 -11.38
CA VAL A 80 7.90 14.23 -11.85
C VAL A 80 8.22 15.71 -12.03
N GLU A 81 9.39 16.09 -11.55
CA GLU A 81 9.97 17.43 -11.66
C GLU A 81 11.45 17.32 -12.05
N GLY A 82 12.07 18.44 -12.45
CA GLY A 82 13.52 18.49 -12.71
C GLY A 82 14.01 17.39 -13.66
N LYS A 83 14.98 16.57 -13.21
CA LYS A 83 15.58 15.51 -14.03
C LYS A 83 14.59 14.38 -14.37
N ALA A 84 13.69 14.05 -13.45
CA ALA A 84 12.66 13.03 -13.65
C ALA A 84 11.65 13.41 -14.76
N ALA A 85 11.46 14.71 -14.99
CA ALA A 85 10.56 15.24 -16.02
C ALA A 85 11.19 15.29 -17.42
N THR A 86 12.47 14.94 -17.56
CA THR A 86 13.15 14.90 -18.85
C THR A 86 12.48 13.84 -19.74
N PRO A 87 12.20 14.11 -21.03
CA PRO A 87 11.46 13.20 -21.91
C PRO A 87 12.10 11.82 -22.06
N GLU A 88 13.44 11.71 -21.92
CA GLU A 88 14.13 10.43 -21.93
C GLU A 88 13.75 9.57 -20.71
N VAL A 89 13.75 10.16 -19.52
CA VAL A 89 13.44 9.47 -18.26
C VAL A 89 11.95 9.15 -18.19
N SER A 90 11.09 10.13 -18.50
CA SER A 90 9.64 9.94 -18.39
C SER A 90 9.12 8.90 -19.37
N LYS A 91 9.66 8.82 -20.59
CA LYS A 91 9.32 7.77 -21.56
C LYS A 91 9.65 6.38 -21.05
N VAL A 92 10.77 6.20 -20.35
CA VAL A 92 11.13 4.92 -19.72
C VAL A 92 10.15 4.61 -18.59
N LEU A 93 9.84 5.57 -17.72
CA LEU A 93 8.90 5.38 -16.62
C LEU A 93 7.49 5.03 -17.10
N GLU A 94 7.00 5.69 -18.16
CA GLU A 94 5.69 5.43 -18.79
C GLU A 94 5.63 4.05 -19.48
N SER A 95 6.77 3.50 -19.90
CA SER A 95 6.83 2.15 -20.49
C SER A 95 6.61 1.03 -19.47
N ILE A 96 6.75 1.32 -18.18
CA ILE A 96 6.61 0.32 -17.11
C ILE A 96 5.13 0.14 -16.76
N PRO A 97 4.58 -1.09 -16.85
CA PRO A 97 3.19 -1.35 -16.52
C PRO A 97 2.86 -0.98 -15.07
N GLY A 98 1.75 -0.27 -14.88
CA GLY A 98 1.28 0.19 -13.57
C GLY A 98 1.87 1.54 -13.13
N VAL A 99 2.73 2.17 -13.94
CA VAL A 99 3.28 3.49 -13.64
C VAL A 99 2.48 4.56 -14.37
N LYS A 100 2.09 5.60 -13.64
CA LYS A 100 1.47 6.81 -14.15
C LYS A 100 2.35 8.00 -13.79
N VAL A 101 2.98 8.58 -14.80
CA VAL A 101 3.78 9.79 -14.66
C VAL A 101 2.85 11.00 -14.74
N ILE A 102 2.98 11.93 -13.80
CA ILE A 102 2.21 13.16 -13.73
C ILE A 102 3.20 14.32 -13.72
N TYR A 103 3.14 15.17 -14.74
CA TYR A 103 4.02 16.32 -14.86
C TYR A 103 3.49 17.49 -14.02
N ARG A 104 4.39 18.24 -13.39
CA ARG A 104 4.03 19.49 -12.69
C ARG A 104 3.54 20.53 -13.69
N THR A 105 2.22 20.72 -13.77
CA THR A 105 1.57 21.75 -14.59
C THR A 105 1.08 22.89 -13.71
N ARG A 106 0.97 24.11 -14.24
CA ARG A 106 0.47 25.29 -13.51
C ARG A 106 -0.91 25.03 -12.88
N GLN A 107 -1.76 24.23 -13.54
CA GLN A 107 -3.06 23.83 -13.01
C GLN A 107 -2.97 22.99 -11.74
N LEU A 108 -1.99 22.08 -11.64
CA LEU A 108 -1.77 21.29 -10.42
C LEU A 108 -1.22 22.14 -9.28
N GLU A 109 -0.43 23.18 -9.57
CA GLU A 109 0.04 24.12 -8.56
C GLU A 109 -1.10 24.99 -8.02
N GLU A 110 -1.97 25.50 -8.90
CA GLU A 110 -3.16 26.26 -8.52
C GLU A 110 -4.13 25.42 -7.68
N GLN A 111 -4.27 24.13 -7.99
CA GLN A 111 -5.06 23.21 -7.16
C GLN A 111 -4.42 22.89 -5.81
N GLN A 112 -3.09 22.90 -5.69
CA GLN A 112 -2.41 22.74 -4.40
C GLN A 112 -2.47 24.00 -3.52
N ALA A 113 -2.57 25.19 -4.14
CA ALA A 113 -2.62 26.46 -3.45
C ALA A 113 -4.03 26.84 -2.92
N LYS A 114 -5.05 26.06 -3.29
CA LYS A 114 -6.44 26.25 -2.90
C LYS A 114 -6.85 25.31 -1.78
#